data_AF-N9N9I3-F1
#
_entry.id   AF-N9N9I3-F1
#
_cell.length_a   1.000
_cell.length_b   1.000
_cell.length_c   1.000
_cell.angle_alpha   90.00
_cell.angle_beta   90.00
_cell.angle_gamma   90.00
#
_symmetry.space_group_name_H-M   'P 1'
#
loop_
_entity.id
_entity.type
_entity.pdbx_description
1 polymer ?
#
loop_
_entity_poly.entity_id
_entity_poly.type
_entity_poly.pdbx_seq_one_letter_code
_entity_poly.pdbx_strand_id
1 'polypeptide(L)'
;MNILDAAYNTVHDYKGGASALAPRMGIKSPAVLNSKVNPNTDTHHLTLLEASKLMELTNDYRILQSLNAQHGKVAINLPDIPESRDTALTDLVLSFGMKGGNVYTLFKEMMADGRITHGEALDMSKVIHRLHEILAELDTQIHQCVDDKR
;
A
#
# COMPACT_ATOMS: atom_id res chain seq x y z
N MET A 1 1.50 14.83 -7.04
CA MET A 1 2.52 14.14 -7.86
C MET A 1 1.78 13.17 -8.78
N ASN A 2 2.04 13.20 -10.09
CA ASN A 2 1.43 12.23 -11.00
C ASN A 2 2.24 10.92 -11.00
N ILE A 3 1.72 9.86 -11.64
CA ILE A 3 2.36 8.53 -11.65
C ILE A 3 3.74 8.55 -12.34
N LEU A 4 3.93 9.39 -13.38
CA LEU A 4 5.20 9.49 -14.10
C LEU A 4 6.28 10.17 -13.25
N ASP A 5 5.93 11.25 -12.55
CA ASP A 5 6.82 11.91 -11.58
C ASP A 5 7.24 10.94 -10.47
N ALA A 6 6.29 10.12 -10.00
CA ALA A 6 6.54 9.11 -8.99
C ALA A 6 7.57 8.08 -9.50
N ALA A 7 7.39 7.56 -10.71
CA ALA A 7 8.32 6.61 -11.32
C ALA A 7 9.71 7.22 -11.57
N TYR A 8 9.76 8.47 -12.06
CA TYR A 8 11.00 9.22 -12.26
C TYR A 8 11.78 9.32 -10.93
N ASN A 9 11.12 9.80 -9.87
CA ASN A 9 11.77 10.01 -8.59
C ASN A 9 12.20 8.70 -7.93
N THR A 10 11.41 7.62 -8.03
CA THR A 10 11.80 6.29 -7.52
C THR A 10 13.13 5.81 -8.10
N VAL A 11 13.39 6.07 -9.39
CA VAL A 11 14.67 5.70 -10.02
C VAL A 11 15.80 6.64 -9.62
N HIS A 12 15.57 7.96 -9.61
CA HIS A 12 16.64 8.95 -9.43
C HIS A 12 17.05 9.15 -7.96
N ASP A 13 16.13 8.91 -7.02
CA ASP A 13 16.41 9.00 -5.58
C ASP A 13 17.12 7.73 -5.06
N TYR A 14 17.06 6.61 -5.80
CA TYR A 14 17.72 5.38 -5.41
C TYR A 14 19.25 5.51 -5.47
N LYS A 15 19.96 4.97 -4.48
CA LYS A 15 21.43 4.99 -4.46
C LYS A 15 22.01 4.28 -5.67
N GLY A 16 22.70 5.03 -6.53
CA GLY A 16 23.27 4.55 -7.79
C GLY A 16 22.31 4.65 -9.00
N GLY A 17 21.08 5.14 -8.77
CA GLY A 17 20.11 5.51 -9.80
C GLY A 17 19.79 4.40 -10.80
N ALA A 18 19.50 4.81 -12.04
CA ALA A 18 19.25 3.88 -13.14
C ALA A 18 20.43 2.93 -13.42
N SER A 19 21.66 3.36 -13.14
CA SER A 19 22.86 2.52 -13.33
C SER A 19 22.87 1.29 -12.43
N ALA A 20 22.41 1.44 -11.18
CA ALA A 20 22.29 0.34 -10.24
C ALA A 20 21.02 -0.50 -10.48
N LEU A 21 19.92 0.13 -10.91
CA LEU A 21 18.62 -0.53 -11.03
C LEU A 21 18.44 -1.28 -12.34
N ALA A 22 18.87 -0.75 -13.49
CA ALA A 22 18.59 -1.33 -14.79
C ALA A 22 19.04 -2.80 -14.93
N PRO A 23 20.26 -3.21 -14.51
CA PRO A 23 20.67 -4.61 -14.56
C PRO A 23 19.81 -5.52 -13.68
N ARG A 24 19.42 -5.06 -12.48
CA ARG A 24 18.56 -5.82 -11.54
C ARG A 24 17.14 -5.96 -12.07
N MET A 25 16.67 -4.97 -12.82
CA MET A 25 15.38 -5.00 -13.51
C MET A 25 15.40 -5.90 -14.76
N GLY A 26 16.56 -6.26 -15.29
CA GLY A 26 16.68 -6.97 -16.57
C GLY A 26 16.57 -6.02 -17.78
N ILE A 27 16.79 -4.72 -17.57
CA ILE A 27 16.75 -3.70 -18.60
C ILE A 27 18.16 -3.55 -19.20
N LYS A 28 18.24 -3.53 -20.53
CA LYS A 28 19.49 -3.57 -21.30
C LYS A 28 20.51 -2.49 -20.94
N SER A 29 20.05 -1.28 -20.58
CA SER A 29 20.96 -0.20 -20.20
C SER A 29 20.29 0.81 -19.25
N PRO A 30 21.10 1.57 -18.48
CA PRO A 30 20.60 2.67 -17.64
C PRO A 30 19.86 3.74 -18.45
N ALA A 31 20.31 3.99 -19.68
CA ALA A 31 19.66 4.93 -20.60
C ALA A 31 18.23 4.48 -20.95
N VAL A 32 17.99 3.19 -21.16
CA VAL A 32 16.64 2.67 -21.44
C VAL A 32 15.71 2.86 -20.24
N LEU A 33 16.21 2.61 -19.01
CA LEU A 33 15.42 2.86 -17.80
C LEU A 33 15.14 4.36 -17.61
N ASN A 34 16.12 5.22 -17.84
CA ASN A 34 15.91 6.68 -17.80
C ASN A 34 14.86 7.13 -18.82
N SER A 35 14.90 6.63 -20.05
CA SER A 35 13.87 6.92 -21.05
C SER A 35 12.49 6.43 -20.63
N LYS A 36 12.40 5.23 -20.02
CA LYS A 36 11.17 4.61 -19.52
C LYS A 36 10.45 5.43 -18.45
N VAL A 37 11.20 6.10 -17.58
CA VAL A 37 10.65 6.89 -16.47
C VAL A 37 10.66 8.39 -16.72
N ASN A 38 11.18 8.85 -17.86
CA ASN A 38 11.17 10.26 -18.22
C ASN A 38 9.75 10.67 -18.67
N PRO A 39 9.09 11.62 -17.99
CA PRO A 39 7.74 12.06 -18.31
C PRO A 39 7.63 12.71 -19.70
N ASN A 40 8.75 13.13 -20.29
CA ASN A 40 8.82 13.74 -21.62
C ASN A 40 9.11 12.74 -22.75
N THR A 41 9.14 11.43 -22.47
CA THR A 41 9.37 10.40 -23.51
C THR A 41 8.05 9.75 -23.91
N ASP A 42 7.66 9.92 -25.19
CA ASP A 42 6.42 9.34 -25.75
C ASP A 42 6.56 7.88 -26.20
N THR A 43 7.69 7.23 -25.91
CA THR A 43 7.99 5.86 -26.34
C THR A 43 8.61 5.07 -25.20
N HIS A 44 8.61 3.74 -25.34
CA HIS A 44 9.27 2.85 -24.38
C HIS A 44 8.80 3.07 -22.94
N HIS A 45 7.50 3.18 -22.69
CA HIS A 45 6.97 3.43 -21.36
C HIS A 45 7.32 2.32 -20.36
N LEU A 46 7.31 2.67 -19.08
CA LEU A 46 7.38 1.72 -17.98
C LEU A 46 6.12 0.83 -18.00
N THR A 47 6.30 -0.48 -18.11
CA THR A 47 5.19 -1.45 -18.03
C THR A 47 4.78 -1.68 -16.58
N LEU A 48 3.58 -2.23 -16.35
CA LEU A 48 3.09 -2.54 -15.00
C LEU A 48 4.01 -3.53 -14.25
N LEU A 49 4.54 -4.54 -14.96
CA LEU A 49 5.48 -5.50 -14.39
C LEU A 49 6.81 -4.84 -14.00
N GLU A 50 7.34 -3.94 -14.85
CA GLU A 50 8.55 -3.19 -14.53
C GLU A 50 8.32 -2.23 -13.35
N ALA A 51 7.15 -1.57 -13.27
CA ALA A 51 6.79 -0.71 -12.15
C ALA A 51 6.72 -1.49 -10.84
N SER A 52 6.08 -2.67 -10.84
CA SER A 52 6.01 -3.56 -9.67
C SER A 52 7.41 -3.96 -9.21
N LYS A 53 8.25 -4.45 -10.14
CA LYS A 53 9.63 -4.85 -9.86
C LYS A 53 10.50 -3.69 -9.37
N LEU A 54 10.30 -2.49 -9.91
CA LEU A 54 10.99 -1.28 -9.47
C LEU A 54 10.65 -0.96 -8.01
N MET A 55 9.38 -0.98 -7.64
CA MET A 55 8.94 -0.75 -6.25
C MET A 55 9.53 -1.79 -5.30
N GLU A 56 9.51 -3.07 -5.68
CA GLU A 56 10.09 -4.16 -4.88
C GLU A 56 11.60 -3.99 -4.66
N LEU A 57 12.37 -3.68 -5.71
CA LEU A 57 13.83 -3.55 -5.62
C LEU A 57 14.29 -2.32 -4.81
N THR A 58 13.45 -1.29 -4.78
CA THR A 58 13.75 -0.01 -4.13
C THR A 58 13.11 0.10 -2.74
N ASN A 59 12.14 -0.76 -2.42
CA ASN A 59 11.24 -0.62 -1.27
C ASN A 59 10.54 0.76 -1.24
N ASP A 60 10.28 1.34 -2.42
CA ASP A 60 9.68 2.66 -2.58
C ASP A 60 8.38 2.56 -3.37
N TYR A 61 7.26 2.74 -2.67
CA TYR A 61 5.91 2.53 -3.17
C TYR A 61 5.20 3.83 -3.59
N ARG A 62 5.93 4.93 -3.83
CA ARG A 62 5.32 6.21 -4.26
C ARG A 62 4.54 6.11 -5.58
N ILE A 63 4.91 5.17 -6.45
CA ILE A 63 4.17 4.86 -7.70
C ILE A 63 2.78 4.32 -7.34
N LEU A 64 2.71 3.33 -6.45
CA LEU A 64 1.44 2.75 -5.96
C LEU A 64 0.59 3.80 -5.24
N GLN A 65 1.21 4.65 -4.41
CA GLN A 65 0.50 5.75 -3.73
C GLN A 65 -0.11 6.74 -4.73
N SER A 66 0.63 7.08 -5.79
CA SER A 66 0.14 8.00 -6.84
C SER A 66 -0.99 7.39 -7.66
N LEU A 67 -0.91 6.09 -8.00
CA LEU A 67 -1.99 5.34 -8.61
C LEU A 67 -3.26 5.38 -7.74
N ASN A 68 -3.12 5.08 -6.46
CA ASN A 68 -4.23 5.09 -5.52
C ASN A 68 -4.88 6.47 -5.40
N ALA A 69 -4.08 7.53 -5.24
CA ALA A 69 -4.57 8.89 -5.16
C ALA A 69 -5.37 9.31 -6.41
N GLN A 70 -4.90 8.93 -7.60
CA GLN A 70 -5.60 9.23 -8.86
C GLN A 70 -6.97 8.54 -8.98
N HIS A 71 -7.16 7.41 -8.32
CA HIS A 71 -8.40 6.63 -8.37
C HIS A 71 -9.27 6.75 -7.11
N GLY A 72 -8.92 7.64 -6.17
CA GLY A 72 -9.62 7.75 -4.88
C GLY A 72 -9.54 6.46 -4.06
N LYS A 73 -8.43 5.73 -4.17
CA LYS A 73 -8.13 4.50 -3.44
C LYS A 73 -7.06 4.75 -2.39
N VAL A 74 -6.85 3.77 -1.52
CA VAL A 74 -5.75 3.72 -0.56
C VAL A 74 -5.09 2.34 -0.65
N ALA A 75 -3.78 2.29 -0.46
CA ALA A 75 -3.07 1.04 -0.16
C ALA A 75 -2.74 1.04 1.33
N ILE A 76 -2.88 -0.12 1.95
CA ILE A 76 -2.57 -0.34 3.36
C ILE A 76 -1.37 -1.28 3.38
N ASN A 77 -0.34 -0.91 4.14
CA ASN A 77 0.77 -1.82 4.37
C ASN A 77 0.25 -2.97 5.22
N LEU A 78 0.38 -4.19 4.70
CA LEU A 78 0.06 -5.37 5.48
C LEU A 78 1.06 -5.47 6.64
N PRO A 79 0.60 -5.83 7.86
CA PRO A 79 1.51 -6.13 8.95
C PRO A 79 2.33 -7.38 8.60
N ASP A 80 3.52 -7.50 9.18
CA ASP A 80 4.28 -8.75 9.15
C ASP A 80 3.56 -9.77 10.03
N ILE A 81 3.00 -10.82 9.41
CA ILE A 81 2.19 -11.82 10.10
C ILE A 81 3.11 -12.99 10.44
N PRO A 82 3.47 -13.22 11.72
CA PRO A 82 4.25 -14.40 12.09
C PRO A 82 3.46 -15.67 11.77
N GLU A 83 4.17 -16.78 11.48
CA GLU A 83 3.56 -18.09 11.20
C GLU A 83 2.43 -18.39 12.20
N SER A 84 1.23 -18.55 11.64
CA SER A 84 -0.02 -18.72 12.37
C SER A 84 0.03 -19.96 13.26
N ARG A 85 -0.42 -19.79 14.52
CA ARG A 85 -0.83 -20.90 15.40
C ARG A 85 -2.36 -20.95 15.42
N ASP A 86 -2.94 -22.13 15.61
CA ASP A 86 -4.38 -22.43 15.46
C ASP A 86 -5.41 -21.47 16.09
N THR A 87 -5.04 -20.61 17.05
CA THR A 87 -5.95 -19.62 17.67
C THR A 87 -5.84 -18.20 17.09
N ALA A 88 -4.80 -17.90 16.30
CA ALA A 88 -4.49 -16.55 15.81
C ALA A 88 -5.60 -15.98 14.92
N LEU A 89 -6.18 -16.81 14.05
CA LEU A 89 -7.30 -16.40 13.19
C LEU A 89 -8.55 -16.03 14.00
N THR A 90 -8.85 -16.77 15.07
CA THR A 90 -9.98 -16.49 15.96
C THR A 90 -9.79 -15.16 16.68
N ASP A 91 -8.60 -14.93 17.25
CA ASP A 91 -8.27 -13.68 17.93
C ASP A 91 -8.32 -12.47 16.97
N LEU A 92 -7.93 -12.66 15.71
CA LEU A 92 -7.99 -11.64 14.67
C LEU A 92 -9.45 -11.29 14.28
N VAL A 93 -10.31 -12.30 14.10
CA VAL A 93 -11.75 -12.10 13.83
C VAL A 93 -12.45 -11.42 15.00
N LEU A 94 -12.14 -11.81 16.24
CA LEU A 94 -12.68 -11.15 17.44
C LEU A 94 -12.18 -9.69 17.55
N SER A 95 -10.90 -9.45 17.25
CA SER A 95 -10.32 -8.10 17.22
C SER A 95 -10.98 -7.21 16.16
N PHE A 96 -11.28 -7.76 14.98
CA PHE A 96 -12.08 -7.09 13.96
C PHE A 96 -13.46 -6.67 14.52
N GLY A 97 -14.18 -7.60 15.16
CA GLY A 97 -15.49 -7.33 15.75
C GLY A 97 -15.46 -6.22 16.81
N MET A 98 -14.47 -6.25 17.71
CA MET A 98 -14.29 -5.23 18.74
C MET A 98 -13.94 -3.86 18.15
N LYS A 99 -13.03 -3.80 17.17
CA LYS A 99 -12.62 -2.53 16.53
C LYS A 99 -13.72 -1.95 15.65
N GLY A 100 -14.50 -2.79 14.97
CA GLY A 100 -15.72 -2.37 14.29
C GLY A 100 -16.72 -1.73 15.27
N GLY A 101 -16.91 -2.34 16.45
CA GLY A 101 -17.69 -1.74 17.55
C GLY A 101 -17.19 -0.35 17.97
N ASN A 102 -15.87 -0.15 18.06
CA ASN A 102 -15.29 1.15 18.41
C ASN A 102 -15.58 2.25 17.37
N VAL A 103 -15.59 1.92 16.06
CA VAL A 103 -15.99 2.87 15.00
C VAL A 103 -17.43 3.34 15.23
N TYR A 104 -18.36 2.42 15.51
CA TYR A 104 -19.75 2.76 15.74
C TYR A 104 -19.95 3.60 17.02
N THR A 105 -19.26 3.27 18.11
CA THR A 105 -19.31 4.03 19.37
C THR A 105 -18.82 5.46 19.17
N LEU A 106 -17.63 5.62 18.57
CA LEU A 106 -17.05 6.94 18.34
C LEU A 106 -17.90 7.76 17.37
N PHE A 107 -18.46 7.15 16.32
CA PHE A 107 -19.34 7.85 15.39
C PHE A 107 -20.63 8.34 16.07
N LYS A 108 -21.20 7.52 16.98
CA LYS A 108 -22.35 7.92 17.79
C LYS A 108 -22.02 9.12 18.69
N GLU A 109 -20.84 9.14 19.31
CA GLU A 109 -20.36 10.26 20.15
C GLU A 109 -20.18 11.53 19.34
N MET A 110 -19.54 11.45 18.16
CA MET A 110 -19.34 12.58 17.24
C MET A 110 -20.64 13.17 16.69
N MET A 111 -21.72 12.38 16.69
CA MET A 111 -23.04 12.82 16.22
C MET A 111 -23.92 13.35 17.37
N ALA A 112 -23.45 13.29 18.63
CA ALA A 112 -24.27 13.60 19.80
C ALA A 112 -24.64 15.09 19.91
N ASP A 113 -23.77 15.99 19.45
CA ASP A 113 -24.01 17.44 19.43
C ASP A 113 -24.41 17.97 18.03
N GLY A 114 -24.52 17.07 17.05
CA GLY A 114 -24.91 17.37 15.67
C GLY A 114 -23.83 18.06 14.84
N ARG A 115 -22.57 18.12 15.27
CA ARG A 115 -21.47 18.72 14.51
C ARG A 115 -20.17 17.93 14.64
N ILE A 116 -19.60 17.53 13.50
CA ILE A 116 -18.30 16.85 13.47
C ILE A 116 -17.18 17.90 13.40
N THR A 117 -16.31 17.92 14.41
CA THR A 117 -15.11 18.75 14.43
C THR A 117 -13.94 18.10 13.65
N HIS A 118 -12.92 18.90 13.33
CA HIS A 118 -11.74 18.40 12.63
C HIS A 118 -10.95 17.37 13.46
N GLY A 119 -10.87 17.55 14.78
CA GLY A 119 -10.19 16.62 15.69
C GLY A 119 -10.90 15.27 15.73
N GLU A 120 -12.22 15.28 15.82
CA GLU A 120 -13.04 14.06 15.82
C GLU A 120 -12.97 13.30 14.49
N ALA A 121 -12.97 14.01 13.35
CA ALA A 121 -12.76 13.39 12.05
C ALA A 121 -11.39 12.72 11.95
N LEU A 122 -10.35 13.34 12.51
CA LEU A 122 -8.99 12.76 12.56
C LEU A 122 -8.95 11.50 13.45
N ASP A 123 -9.61 11.53 14.60
CA ASP A 123 -9.66 10.39 15.51
C ASP A 123 -10.46 9.22 14.91
N MET A 124 -11.59 9.50 14.25
CA MET A 124 -12.33 8.53 13.47
C MET A 124 -11.48 7.91 12.36
N SER A 125 -10.72 8.73 11.62
CA SER A 125 -9.83 8.25 10.57
C SER A 125 -8.77 7.28 11.10
N LYS A 126 -8.21 7.51 12.30
CA LYS A 126 -7.27 6.56 12.95
C LYS A 126 -7.94 5.22 13.25
N VAL A 127 -9.17 5.22 13.78
CA VAL A 127 -9.89 3.98 14.10
C VAL A 127 -10.23 3.20 12.81
N ILE A 128 -10.67 3.91 11.76
CA ILE A 128 -10.96 3.31 10.44
C ILE A 128 -9.69 2.73 9.82
N HIS A 129 -8.56 3.45 9.83
CA HIS A 129 -7.29 2.91 9.33
C HIS A 129 -6.89 1.64 10.07
N ARG A 130 -7.02 1.62 11.39
CA ARG A 130 -6.71 0.41 12.17
C ARG A 130 -7.63 -0.75 11.82
N LEU A 131 -8.91 -0.48 11.53
CA LEU A 131 -9.85 -1.51 11.08
C LEU A 131 -9.45 -2.05 9.70
N HIS A 132 -9.07 -1.18 8.77
CA HIS A 132 -8.60 -1.61 7.46
C HIS A 132 -7.33 -2.47 7.53
N GLU A 133 -6.37 -2.14 8.42
CA GLU A 133 -5.18 -2.98 8.67
C GLU A 133 -5.57 -4.40 9.12
N ILE A 134 -6.50 -4.51 10.08
CA ILE A 134 -6.97 -5.81 10.59
C ILE A 134 -7.70 -6.61 9.49
N LEU A 135 -8.52 -5.95 8.68
CA LEU A 135 -9.20 -6.61 7.56
C LEU A 135 -8.21 -7.14 6.53
N ALA A 136 -7.14 -6.40 6.26
CA ALA A 136 -6.11 -6.81 5.32
C ALA A 136 -5.25 -7.97 5.87
N GLU A 137 -4.98 -7.98 7.18
CA GLU A 137 -4.35 -9.11 7.87
C GLU A 137 -5.22 -10.38 7.79
N LEU A 138 -6.54 -10.24 8.00
CA LEU A 138 -7.48 -11.35 7.95
C LEU A 138 -7.56 -11.98 6.56
N ASP A 139 -7.63 -11.15 5.51
CA ASP A 139 -7.65 -11.59 4.12
C ASP A 139 -6.40 -12.43 3.79
N THR A 140 -5.23 -11.95 4.23
CA THR A 140 -3.94 -12.64 4.04
C THR A 140 -3.89 -13.99 4.76
N GLN A 141 -4.29 -14.06 6.03
CA GLN A 141 -4.28 -15.31 6.80
C GLN A 141 -5.26 -16.36 6.22
N ILE A 142 -6.43 -15.93 5.76
CA ILE A 142 -7.40 -16.84 5.11
C ILE A 142 -6.78 -17.48 3.87
N HIS A 143 -6.05 -16.71 3.06
CA HIS A 143 -5.37 -17.23 1.88
C HIS A 143 -4.28 -18.25 2.22
N GLN A 144 -3.48 -18.01 3.26
CA GLN A 144 -2.46 -18.96 3.71
C GLN A 144 -3.04 -20.30 4.18
N CYS A 145 -4.18 -20.29 4.88
CA CYS A 145 -4.86 -21.52 5.32
C CYS A 145 -5.36 -22.41 4.16
N VAL A 146 -5.50 -21.86 2.95
CA VAL A 146 -5.88 -22.62 1.75
C VAL A 146 -4.66 -23.27 1.09
N ASP A 147 -3.50 -22.62 1.16
CA ASP A 147 -2.27 -23.10 0.51
C ASP A 147 -1.56 -24.20 1.31
N ASP A 148 -1.72 -24.26 2.64
CA ASP A 148 -1.18 -25.34 3.50
C ASP A 148 -1.85 -26.72 3.32
N LYS A 149 -2.87 -26.82 2.45
CA LYS A 149 -3.59 -28.07 2.17
C LYS A 149 -3.22 -28.72 0.83
N ARG A 150 -2.10 -28.34 0.20
CA ARG A 150 -1.59 -28.97 -1.04
C ARG A 150 -0.30 -29.75 -0.84
#